data_AF-A0A2E4HL78-F1
#
_entry.id   AF-A0A2E4HL78-F1
#
_cell.length_a   1.000
_cell.length_b   1.000
_cell.length_c   1.000
_cell.angle_alpha   90.00
_cell.angle_beta   90.00
_cell.angle_gamma   90.00
#
_symmetry.space_group_name_H-M   'P 1'
#
loop_
_entity.id
_entity.type
_entity.pdbx_description
1 polymer ?
#
loop_
_entity_poly.entity_id
_entity_poly.type
_entity_poly.pdbx_seq_one_letter_code
_entity_poly.pdbx_strand_id
1 'polypeptide(L)'
;MSTEQSMSHSYNDMAVISKTMLAYKEEWNQSMGEGKTQTTFFRENIPEEVIDFTDPFRETKLNRVFTNQEIQLSVPYGFNCNHLFRTSKDVPHVLVYSTPSYSVVHPLGEPGRDLGVSAYRVSHLMIITCDNGPITLNELLPSDHHETYDLVERLTVGDCAYTALRINCPVSECGDRVKEKAENMGLPASTGIRDFMVHQIMKFDADFRAGIPGYKLLNLDSNDIAGDEGQVKTLVDTIFMDEGLNNIKCIQPPWKNTQLLSHIHMYRVNEVPQSIKENYVDVNIIRNIKVKLVRDNLIQEESMGRSVGTQVGSGPEPEPEPEPEPEPEVMSGGTIPVGPAHHDLCSSLNHVAQAVCNSTVCGDEETDPGLTEPLARTDSIYRSGKGVNSIER
;
A
#
# COMPACT_ATOMS: atom_id res chain seq x y z
N MET A 1 5.95 -35.03 11.20
CA MET A 1 6.52 -34.85 9.85
C MET A 1 5.65 -33.81 9.14
N SER A 2 5.98 -32.53 9.26
CA SER A 2 5.33 -31.48 8.47
C SER A 2 6.06 -31.38 7.14
N THR A 3 5.35 -31.61 6.05
CA THR A 3 5.79 -31.21 4.72
C THR A 3 5.99 -29.70 4.72
N GLU A 4 7.23 -29.24 4.89
CA GLU A 4 7.69 -27.98 4.30
C GLU A 4 7.58 -28.15 2.79
N GLN A 5 6.36 -28.01 2.26
CA GLN A 5 6.21 -27.63 0.87
C GLN A 5 6.78 -26.22 0.80
N SER A 6 8.04 -26.12 0.37
CA SER A 6 8.63 -24.87 -0.09
C SER A 6 7.69 -24.31 -1.14
N MET A 7 6.82 -23.37 -0.74
CA MET A 7 6.00 -22.66 -1.70
C MET A 7 6.95 -21.96 -2.67
N SER A 8 6.74 -22.18 -3.96
CA SER A 8 7.51 -21.50 -4.99
C SER A 8 7.35 -19.99 -4.79
N HIS A 9 8.46 -19.28 -4.60
CA HIS A 9 8.48 -17.83 -4.43
C HIS A 9 8.75 -17.13 -5.76
N SER A 10 8.11 -15.99 -5.98
CA SER A 10 8.46 -15.05 -7.04
C SER A 10 8.08 -13.64 -6.64
N TYR A 11 8.93 -12.67 -7.01
CA TYR A 11 8.66 -11.26 -6.79
C TYR A 11 7.46 -10.75 -7.59
N ASN A 12 7.35 -11.13 -8.88
CA ASN A 12 6.38 -10.54 -9.82
C ASN A 12 5.76 -11.53 -10.81
N ASP A 13 5.96 -12.85 -10.64
CA ASP A 13 5.28 -13.85 -11.48
C ASP A 13 3.84 -14.05 -10.99
N MET A 14 2.88 -13.57 -11.79
CA MET A 14 1.46 -13.64 -11.48
C MET A 14 0.94 -15.06 -11.27
N ALA A 15 1.43 -16.06 -12.02
CA ALA A 15 0.97 -17.44 -11.88
C ALA A 15 1.47 -18.05 -10.57
N VAL A 16 2.74 -17.81 -10.23
CA VAL A 16 3.33 -18.26 -8.96
C VAL A 16 2.66 -17.58 -7.77
N ILE A 17 2.45 -16.26 -7.83
CA ILE A 17 1.82 -15.49 -6.76
C ILE A 17 0.35 -15.92 -6.59
N SER A 18 -0.41 -16.07 -7.68
CA SER A 18 -1.80 -16.53 -7.64
C SER A 18 -1.92 -17.92 -7.00
N LYS A 19 -1.06 -18.87 -7.40
CA LYS A 19 -1.02 -20.20 -6.78
C LYS A 19 -0.70 -20.14 -5.29
N THR A 20 0.22 -19.26 -4.89
CA THR A 20 0.60 -19.05 -3.49
C THR A 20 -0.55 -18.47 -2.68
N MET A 21 -1.27 -17.47 -3.21
CA MET A 21 -2.45 -16.89 -2.56
C MET A 21 -3.58 -17.92 -2.39
N LEU A 22 -3.79 -18.80 -3.38
CA LEU A 22 -4.76 -19.90 -3.26
C LEU A 22 -4.38 -20.89 -2.15
N ALA A 23 -3.09 -21.23 -2.04
CA ALA A 23 -2.60 -22.07 -0.95
C ALA A 23 -2.80 -21.41 0.42
N TYR A 24 -2.55 -20.10 0.53
CA TYR A 24 -2.84 -19.36 1.75
C TYR A 24 -4.33 -19.26 2.07
N LYS A 25 -5.20 -19.12 1.07
CA LYS A 25 -6.65 -19.16 1.28
C LYS A 25 -7.10 -20.48 1.90
N GLU A 26 -6.59 -21.59 1.38
CA GLU A 26 -6.89 -22.93 1.91
C GLU A 26 -6.39 -23.08 3.35
N GLU A 27 -5.12 -22.76 3.61
CA GLU A 27 -4.56 -22.84 4.96
C GLU A 27 -5.28 -21.90 5.95
N TRP A 28 -5.66 -20.70 5.51
CA TRP A 28 -6.44 -19.75 6.30
C TRP A 28 -7.82 -20.31 6.65
N ASN A 29 -8.55 -20.86 5.69
CA ASN A 29 -9.86 -21.48 5.93
C ASN A 29 -9.76 -22.65 6.90
N GLN A 30 -8.74 -23.51 6.75
CA GLN A 30 -8.51 -24.65 7.65
C GLN A 30 -8.11 -24.22 9.07
N SER A 31 -7.33 -23.17 9.21
CA SER A 31 -6.78 -22.74 10.49
C SER A 31 -7.73 -21.81 11.26
N MET A 32 -8.32 -20.83 10.56
CA MET A 32 -9.10 -19.72 11.12
C MET A 32 -10.61 -19.89 10.99
N GLY A 33 -11.06 -20.81 10.13
CA GLY A 33 -12.46 -21.03 9.80
C GLY A 33 -12.84 -20.43 8.45
N GLU A 34 -13.65 -21.16 7.69
CA GLU A 34 -14.13 -20.75 6.38
C GLU A 34 -14.95 -19.45 6.47
N GLY A 35 -14.69 -18.51 5.55
CA GLY A 35 -15.39 -17.22 5.49
C GLY A 35 -14.95 -16.19 6.53
N LYS A 36 -14.03 -16.53 7.44
CA LYS A 36 -13.50 -15.57 8.41
C LYS A 36 -12.57 -14.57 7.72
N THR A 37 -12.89 -13.27 7.79
CA THR A 37 -12.05 -12.20 7.21
C THR A 37 -10.83 -11.93 8.07
N GLN A 38 -9.80 -11.31 7.50
CA GLN A 38 -8.61 -10.93 8.27
C GLN A 38 -8.96 -9.88 9.30
N THR A 39 -9.83 -8.93 8.95
CA THR A 39 -10.30 -7.83 9.81
C THR A 39 -11.00 -8.37 11.05
N THR A 40 -11.94 -9.29 10.86
CA THR A 40 -12.66 -9.93 11.98
C THR A 40 -11.70 -10.73 12.84
N PHE A 41 -10.84 -11.54 12.23
CA PHE A 41 -9.83 -12.28 12.97
C PHE A 41 -8.91 -11.35 13.77
N PHE A 42 -8.41 -10.28 13.15
CA PHE A 42 -7.47 -9.35 13.75
C PHE A 42 -8.07 -8.75 15.03
N ARG A 43 -9.28 -8.20 14.94
CA ARG A 43 -9.95 -7.52 16.06
C ARG A 43 -10.27 -8.45 17.22
N GLU A 44 -10.53 -9.72 16.93
CA GLU A 44 -10.80 -10.73 17.96
C GLU A 44 -9.53 -11.25 18.65
N ASN A 45 -8.37 -11.25 17.97
CA ASN A 45 -7.23 -12.06 18.38
C ASN A 45 -5.91 -11.29 18.55
N ILE A 46 -5.77 -10.09 17.99
CA ILE A 46 -4.54 -9.31 18.07
C ILE A 46 -4.65 -8.29 19.22
N PRO A 47 -3.83 -8.40 20.27
CA PRO A 47 -3.92 -7.53 21.43
C PRO A 47 -3.42 -6.11 21.13
N GLU A 48 -4.16 -5.12 21.62
CA GLU A 48 -3.74 -3.71 21.65
C GLU A 48 -2.68 -3.47 22.75
N GLU A 49 -2.72 -4.25 23.83
CA GLU A 49 -1.78 -4.14 24.94
C GLU A 49 -0.42 -4.78 24.63
N VAL A 50 0.60 -4.32 25.35
CA VAL A 50 1.95 -4.90 25.28
C VAL A 50 1.99 -6.20 26.10
N ILE A 51 1.76 -7.33 25.44
CA ILE A 51 1.77 -8.67 26.05
C ILE A 51 2.66 -9.66 25.30
N ASP A 52 3.12 -10.70 25.99
CA ASP A 52 3.76 -11.85 25.34
C ASP A 52 2.74 -12.54 24.44
N PHE A 53 3.01 -12.54 23.13
CA PHE A 53 2.09 -13.07 22.14
C PHE A 53 2.37 -14.53 21.78
N THR A 54 3.30 -15.19 22.46
CA THR A 54 3.73 -16.56 22.11
C THR A 54 2.60 -17.58 22.16
N ASP A 55 1.85 -17.63 23.27
CA ASP A 55 0.76 -18.58 23.43
C ASP A 55 -0.46 -18.21 22.57
N PRO A 56 -0.97 -16.96 22.57
CA PRO A 56 -2.04 -16.57 21.67
C PRO A 56 -1.73 -16.81 20.19
N PHE A 57 -0.50 -16.56 19.74
CA PHE A 57 -0.07 -16.82 18.35
C PHE A 57 -0.18 -18.30 17.97
N ARG A 58 0.05 -19.22 18.91
CA ARG A 58 -0.09 -20.68 18.70
C ARG A 58 -1.54 -21.14 18.82
N GLU A 59 -2.26 -20.65 19.82
CA GLU A 59 -3.66 -21.00 20.06
C GLU A 59 -4.57 -20.59 18.90
N THR A 60 -4.29 -19.41 18.33
CA THR A 60 -4.97 -18.88 17.15
C THR A 60 -4.43 -19.47 15.84
N LYS A 61 -3.45 -20.38 15.90
CA LYS A 61 -2.82 -21.07 14.77
C LYS A 61 -2.13 -20.15 13.76
N LEU A 62 -1.81 -18.91 14.12
CA LEU A 62 -1.06 -17.99 13.25
C LEU A 62 0.31 -18.56 12.87
N ASN A 63 0.90 -19.39 13.72
CA ASN A 63 2.16 -20.10 13.45
C ASN A 63 2.10 -21.10 12.27
N ARG A 64 0.91 -21.44 11.76
CA ARG A 64 0.76 -22.26 10.55
C ARG A 64 0.88 -21.43 9.26
N VAL A 65 0.65 -20.12 9.36
CA VAL A 65 0.65 -19.17 8.25
C VAL A 65 1.94 -18.34 8.25
N PHE A 66 2.29 -17.79 9.42
CA PHE A 66 3.46 -16.97 9.64
C PHE A 66 4.58 -17.85 10.19
N THR A 67 5.43 -18.34 9.29
CA THR A 67 6.47 -19.33 9.58
C THR A 67 7.87 -18.72 9.75
N ASN A 68 7.98 -17.40 9.68
CA ASN A 68 9.24 -16.71 9.91
C ASN A 68 9.74 -16.95 11.35
N GLN A 69 10.92 -17.55 11.50
CA GLN A 69 11.52 -17.80 12.82
C GLN A 69 12.02 -16.51 13.49
N GLU A 70 12.17 -15.42 12.73
CA GLU A 70 12.57 -14.11 13.23
C GLU A 70 11.37 -13.29 13.75
N ILE A 71 10.15 -13.83 13.71
CA ILE A 71 9.00 -13.14 14.28
C ILE A 71 9.15 -13.05 15.81
N GLN A 72 9.28 -11.83 16.31
CA GLN A 72 9.42 -11.56 17.73
C GLN A 72 8.05 -11.66 18.41
N LEU A 73 7.78 -12.76 19.14
CA LEU A 73 6.48 -12.97 19.81
C LEU A 73 6.47 -12.49 21.27
N SER A 74 7.53 -12.82 22.01
CA SER A 74 7.76 -12.27 23.35
C SER A 74 8.09 -10.78 23.27
N VAL A 75 8.07 -10.08 24.40
CA VAL A 75 8.23 -8.62 24.49
C VAL A 75 9.60 -8.21 25.04
N PRO A 76 10.73 -8.51 24.38
CA PRO A 76 12.00 -7.91 24.78
C PRO A 76 11.91 -6.40 24.57
N TYR A 77 12.29 -5.64 25.59
CA TYR A 77 12.39 -4.16 25.53
C TYR A 77 11.09 -3.43 25.16
N GLY A 78 9.92 -4.07 25.28
CA GLY A 78 8.62 -3.45 24.93
C GLY A 78 8.15 -3.71 23.48
N PHE A 79 8.90 -4.48 22.68
CA PHE A 79 8.62 -4.68 21.25
C PHE A 79 8.32 -6.14 20.92
N ASN A 80 7.35 -6.36 20.04
CA ASN A 80 7.05 -7.66 19.42
C ASN A 80 6.38 -7.44 18.05
N CYS A 81 5.90 -8.49 17.41
CA CYS A 81 5.29 -8.47 16.08
C CYS A 81 4.02 -7.60 15.97
N ASN A 82 3.42 -7.18 17.07
CA ASN A 82 2.24 -6.30 17.08
C ASN A 82 2.62 -4.83 17.30
N HIS A 83 3.91 -4.52 17.41
CA HIS A 83 4.37 -3.17 17.73
C HIS A 83 3.93 -2.14 16.70
N LEU A 84 4.04 -2.44 15.39
CA LEU A 84 3.61 -1.52 14.35
C LEU A 84 2.13 -1.12 14.48
N PHE A 85 1.26 -2.07 14.81
CA PHE A 85 -0.16 -1.81 15.08
C PHE A 85 -0.37 -0.89 16.26
N ARG A 86 0.30 -1.15 17.39
CA ARG A 86 0.18 -0.26 18.57
C ARG A 86 0.64 1.16 18.23
N THR A 87 1.78 1.29 17.55
CA THR A 87 2.30 2.61 17.16
C THR A 87 1.49 3.32 16.08
N SER A 88 0.65 2.61 15.31
CA SER A 88 -0.16 3.25 14.28
C SER A 88 -1.32 4.08 14.86
N LYS A 89 -1.65 3.85 16.14
CA LYS A 89 -2.64 4.61 16.91
C LYS A 89 -2.12 5.98 17.37
N ASP A 90 -0.82 6.11 17.53
CA ASP A 90 -0.16 7.38 17.85
C ASP A 90 0.30 8.13 16.59
N VAL A 91 0.73 9.38 16.74
CA VAL A 91 1.39 10.13 15.67
C VAL A 91 2.77 9.51 15.40
N PRO A 92 3.05 9.02 14.18
CA PRO A 92 4.33 8.37 13.87
C PRO A 92 5.53 9.29 14.03
N HIS A 93 6.71 8.73 14.32
CA HIS A 93 7.95 9.49 14.54
C HIS A 93 8.43 10.27 13.31
N VAL A 94 8.35 9.69 12.11
CA VAL A 94 8.57 10.39 10.84
C VAL A 94 7.35 10.17 9.95
N LEU A 95 6.49 11.18 9.90
CA LEU A 95 5.25 11.21 9.12
C LEU A 95 5.48 12.00 7.83
N VAL A 96 5.04 11.45 6.70
CA VAL A 96 5.24 12.04 5.37
C VAL A 96 3.93 12.47 4.73
N TYR A 97 2.90 11.65 4.84
CA TYR A 97 1.59 11.94 4.28
C TYR A 97 0.52 11.28 5.12
N SER A 98 -0.69 11.83 5.14
CA SER A 98 -1.80 11.23 5.88
C SER A 98 -3.14 11.47 5.21
N THR A 99 -4.05 10.54 5.43
CA THR A 99 -5.49 10.70 5.27
C THR A 99 -6.15 10.40 6.63
N PRO A 100 -7.49 10.51 6.76
CA PRO A 100 -8.16 10.04 7.98
C PRO A 100 -7.87 8.56 8.30
N SER A 101 -7.71 7.72 7.26
CA SER A 101 -7.58 6.26 7.41
C SER A 101 -6.14 5.75 7.38
N TYR A 102 -5.22 6.48 6.74
CA TYR A 102 -3.88 5.97 6.46
C TYR A 102 -2.79 6.97 6.84
N SER A 103 -1.63 6.45 7.24
CA SER A 103 -0.39 7.22 7.34
C SER A 103 0.67 6.64 6.43
N VAL A 104 1.39 7.51 5.74
CA VAL A 104 2.64 7.18 5.05
C VAL A 104 3.79 7.67 5.92
N VAL A 105 4.62 6.74 6.34
CA VAL A 105 5.68 6.96 7.33
C VAL A 105 7.03 6.58 6.76
N HIS A 106 8.07 7.23 7.25
CA HIS A 106 9.42 6.73 7.09
C HIS A 106 9.74 5.84 8.31
N PRO A 107 10.15 4.57 8.12
CA PRO A 107 10.27 3.63 9.22
C PRO A 107 11.36 4.00 10.22
N LEU A 108 11.25 3.47 11.43
CA LEU A 108 12.34 3.47 12.42
C LEU A 108 13.32 2.31 12.17
N GLY A 109 14.42 2.27 12.92
CA GLY A 109 15.48 1.29 12.74
C GLY A 109 16.46 1.72 11.65
N GLU A 110 16.60 0.91 10.60
CA GLU A 110 17.47 1.18 9.45
C GLU A 110 16.62 1.19 8.17
N PRO A 111 16.02 2.34 7.79
CA PRO A 111 15.22 2.44 6.58
C PRO A 111 16.01 2.03 5.35
N GLY A 112 15.40 1.23 4.47
CA GLY A 112 16.03 0.75 3.25
C GLY A 112 17.14 -0.28 3.48
N ARG A 113 17.28 -0.85 4.69
CA ARG A 113 18.25 -1.93 4.97
C ARG A 113 18.22 -3.02 3.90
N ASP A 114 17.03 -3.44 3.50
CA ASP A 114 16.82 -4.54 2.54
C ASP A 114 17.18 -4.14 1.09
N LEU A 115 17.51 -2.87 0.82
CA LEU A 115 18.12 -2.44 -0.44
C LEU A 115 19.64 -2.70 -0.49
N GLY A 116 20.25 -3.19 0.60
CA GLY A 116 21.70 -3.35 0.69
C GLY A 116 22.43 -2.00 0.67
N VAL A 117 23.70 -1.98 0.26
CA VAL A 117 24.46 -0.73 0.15
C VAL A 117 23.90 0.08 -1.03
N SER A 118 23.16 1.16 -0.72
CA SER A 118 22.37 1.88 -1.71
C SER A 118 22.12 3.33 -1.31
N ALA A 119 22.10 4.22 -2.31
CA ALA A 119 21.71 5.62 -2.17
C ALA A 119 20.21 5.78 -1.85
N TYR A 120 19.41 4.77 -2.19
CA TYR A 120 17.96 4.87 -2.23
C TYR A 120 17.29 4.65 -0.88
N ARG A 121 18.07 4.43 0.19
CA ARG A 121 17.57 4.04 1.52
C ARG A 121 16.55 5.02 2.11
N VAL A 122 16.74 6.32 1.89
CA VAL A 122 15.80 7.36 2.34
C VAL A 122 14.43 7.26 1.69
N SER A 123 14.33 6.63 0.52
CA SER A 123 13.05 6.43 -0.17
C SER A 123 12.16 5.36 0.46
N HIS A 124 12.68 4.58 1.42
CA HIS A 124 11.90 3.56 2.09
C HIS A 124 10.76 4.22 2.88
N LEU A 125 9.54 4.06 2.41
CA LEU A 125 8.33 4.48 3.11
C LEU A 125 7.46 3.26 3.39
N MET A 126 6.59 3.38 4.39
CA MET A 126 5.58 2.38 4.69
C MET A 126 4.20 3.03 4.73
N ILE A 127 3.20 2.34 4.20
CA ILE A 127 1.79 2.72 4.34
C ILE A 127 1.16 1.85 5.42
N ILE A 128 0.55 2.49 6.42
CA ILE A 128 -0.12 1.83 7.54
C ILE A 128 -1.54 2.36 7.73
N THR A 129 -2.45 1.47 8.11
CA THR A 129 -3.83 1.83 8.51
C THR A 129 -3.83 2.37 9.94
N CYS A 130 -4.59 3.45 10.15
CA CYS A 130 -4.61 4.21 11.40
C CYS A 130 -6.00 4.34 12.02
N ASP A 131 -7.07 4.07 11.28
CA ASP A 131 -8.44 4.18 11.77
C ASP A 131 -9.04 2.81 12.16
N ASN A 132 -10.37 2.75 12.19
CA ASN A 132 -11.16 1.55 12.47
C ASN A 132 -11.69 0.89 11.18
N GLY A 133 -11.10 1.18 10.02
CA GLY A 133 -11.41 0.56 8.74
C GLY A 133 -10.96 -0.91 8.67
N PRO A 134 -10.95 -1.50 7.46
CA PRO A 134 -10.40 -2.84 7.23
C PRO A 134 -8.97 -2.95 7.77
N ILE A 135 -8.62 -4.11 8.32
CA ILE A 135 -7.29 -4.38 8.86
C ILE A 135 -6.85 -5.77 8.45
N THR A 136 -5.77 -5.84 7.66
CA THR A 136 -5.22 -7.10 7.16
C THR A 136 -3.93 -7.44 7.90
N LEU A 137 -3.66 -8.74 8.06
CA LEU A 137 -2.40 -9.23 8.63
C LEU A 137 -1.31 -9.28 7.55
N ASN A 138 -1.68 -9.64 6.32
CA ASN A 138 -0.77 -9.69 5.17
C ASN A 138 -1.55 -9.74 3.84
N GLU A 139 -1.04 -9.10 2.79
CA GLU A 139 -1.76 -9.05 1.51
C GLU A 139 -1.78 -10.36 0.71
N LEU A 140 -0.92 -11.33 1.01
CA LEU A 140 -1.02 -12.66 0.38
C LEU A 140 -2.13 -13.54 0.96
N LEU A 141 -2.71 -13.14 2.08
CA LEU A 141 -3.84 -13.84 2.70
C LEU A 141 -5.15 -13.50 1.99
N PRO A 142 -6.16 -14.38 2.08
CA PRO A 142 -7.46 -14.12 1.48
C PRO A 142 -8.06 -12.82 2.03
N SER A 143 -8.75 -12.10 1.16
CA SER A 143 -9.45 -10.87 1.52
C SER A 143 -10.87 -10.88 0.96
N ASP A 144 -11.78 -10.23 1.69
CA ASP A 144 -13.08 -9.88 1.15
C ASP A 144 -12.98 -8.63 0.24
N HIS A 145 -14.13 -8.15 -0.23
CA HIS A 145 -14.18 -6.98 -1.10
C HIS A 145 -13.80 -5.68 -0.38
N HIS A 146 -14.10 -5.53 0.91
CA HIS A 146 -13.73 -4.36 1.70
C HIS A 146 -12.22 -4.28 1.93
N GLU A 147 -11.58 -5.40 2.32
CA GLU A 147 -10.13 -5.51 2.48
C GLU A 147 -9.40 -5.36 1.15
N THR A 148 -9.99 -5.81 0.04
CA THR A 148 -9.44 -5.60 -1.29
C THR A 148 -9.51 -4.13 -1.71
N TYR A 149 -10.61 -3.44 -1.38
CA TYR A 149 -10.75 -2.01 -1.64
C TYR A 149 -9.74 -1.19 -0.81
N ASP A 150 -9.60 -1.50 0.48
CA ASP A 150 -8.58 -0.91 1.36
C ASP A 150 -7.17 -1.05 0.79
N LEU A 151 -6.80 -2.22 0.23
CA LEU A 151 -5.51 -2.38 -0.46
C LEU A 151 -5.36 -1.39 -1.62
N VAL A 152 -6.40 -1.22 -2.45
CA VAL A 152 -6.37 -0.28 -3.58
C VAL A 152 -6.18 1.16 -3.08
N GLU A 153 -6.91 1.57 -2.05
CA GLU A 153 -6.78 2.90 -1.47
C GLU A 153 -5.40 3.15 -0.88
N ARG A 154 -4.85 2.21 -0.11
CA ARG A 154 -3.48 2.31 0.41
C ARG A 154 -2.48 2.54 -0.72
N LEU A 155 -2.60 1.81 -1.84
CA LEU A 155 -1.71 2.00 -2.99
C LEU A 155 -1.83 3.38 -3.62
N THR A 156 -3.05 3.92 -3.75
CA THR A 156 -3.30 5.28 -4.24
C THR A 156 -2.70 6.33 -3.31
N VAL A 157 -2.88 6.18 -2.00
CA VAL A 157 -2.29 7.09 -1.00
C VAL A 157 -0.76 7.09 -1.07
N GLY A 158 -0.16 5.92 -1.33
CA GLY A 158 1.28 5.81 -1.57
C GLY A 158 1.75 6.64 -2.77
N ASP A 159 0.98 6.66 -3.87
CA ASP A 159 1.30 7.49 -5.04
C ASP A 159 1.14 8.99 -4.74
N CYS A 160 0.10 9.36 -3.99
CA CYS A 160 -0.08 10.75 -3.53
C CYS A 160 1.12 11.20 -2.67
N ALA A 161 1.62 10.35 -1.76
CA ALA A 161 2.76 10.66 -0.91
C ALA A 161 4.06 10.87 -1.71
N TYR A 162 4.38 10.00 -2.67
CA TYR A 162 5.55 10.21 -3.53
C TYR A 162 5.40 11.44 -4.43
N THR A 163 4.19 11.70 -4.91
CA THR A 163 3.92 12.92 -5.70
C THR A 163 4.18 14.16 -4.85
N ALA A 164 3.68 14.19 -3.61
CA ALA A 164 3.89 15.28 -2.67
C ALA A 164 5.40 15.51 -2.39
N LEU A 165 6.15 14.44 -2.13
CA LEU A 165 7.61 14.51 -1.94
C LEU A 165 8.34 15.06 -3.16
N ARG A 166 7.98 14.57 -4.36
CA ARG A 166 8.60 14.99 -5.63
C ARG A 166 8.42 16.49 -5.88
N ILE A 167 7.20 16.99 -5.74
CA ILE A 167 6.89 18.41 -5.99
C ILE A 167 7.21 19.32 -4.78
N ASN A 168 7.72 18.74 -3.69
CA ASN A 168 7.93 19.42 -2.40
C ASN A 168 6.68 20.16 -1.90
N CYS A 169 5.54 19.48 -1.95
CA CYS A 169 4.25 20.00 -1.53
C CYS A 169 4.33 20.59 -0.11
N PRO A 170 3.67 21.73 0.18
CA PRO A 170 3.62 22.27 1.54
C PRO A 170 2.94 21.29 2.50
N VAL A 171 3.39 21.25 3.76
CA VAL A 171 2.83 20.36 4.79
C VAL A 171 1.32 20.56 5.00
N SER A 172 0.78 21.74 4.74
CA SER A 172 -0.66 22.03 4.78
C SER A 172 -1.50 21.21 3.80
N GLU A 173 -0.89 20.66 2.75
CA GLU A 173 -1.54 19.86 1.70
C GLU A 173 -1.23 18.36 1.83
N CYS A 174 -0.49 17.96 2.87
CA CYS A 174 -0.05 16.58 3.09
C CYS A 174 -0.93 15.80 4.10
N GLY A 175 -2.11 16.35 4.41
CA GLY A 175 -3.10 15.78 5.34
C GLY A 175 -3.01 16.34 6.76
N ASP A 176 -4.12 16.24 7.49
CA ASP A 176 -4.31 16.92 8.77
C ASP A 176 -3.30 16.51 9.84
N ARG A 177 -2.92 15.23 9.90
CA ARG A 177 -1.94 14.73 10.88
C ARG A 177 -0.53 15.27 10.60
N VAL A 178 -0.17 15.45 9.32
CA VAL A 178 1.10 16.07 8.92
C VAL A 178 1.11 17.53 9.32
N LYS A 179 0.02 18.26 9.01
CA LYS A 179 -0.15 19.66 9.37
C LYS A 179 -0.07 19.88 10.88
N GLU A 180 -0.86 19.15 11.65
CA GLU A 180 -0.87 19.23 13.12
C GLU A 180 0.52 18.94 13.70
N LYS A 181 1.21 17.91 13.19
CA LYS A 181 2.56 17.60 13.64
C LYS A 181 3.55 18.72 13.30
N ALA A 182 3.47 19.32 12.11
CA ALA A 182 4.31 20.45 11.73
C ALA A 182 4.07 21.68 12.63
N GLU A 183 2.81 21.99 12.93
CA GLU A 183 2.43 23.05 13.87
C GLU A 183 3.00 22.80 15.27
N ASN A 184 2.88 21.58 15.80
CA ASN A 184 3.46 21.18 17.08
C ASN A 184 5.00 21.25 17.11
N MET A 185 5.65 21.17 15.93
CA MET A 185 7.09 21.37 15.78
C MET A 185 7.50 22.85 15.58
N GLY A 186 6.53 23.77 15.55
CA GLY A 186 6.76 25.21 15.31
C GLY A 186 7.12 25.54 13.87
N LEU A 187 6.74 24.70 12.91
CA LEU A 187 7.03 24.90 11.49
C LEU A 187 5.86 25.59 10.78
N PRO A 188 6.12 26.54 9.85
CA PRO A 188 5.07 27.13 9.03
C PRO A 188 4.31 26.09 8.21
N ALA A 189 3.01 26.32 8.00
CA ALA A 189 2.16 25.49 7.14
C ALA A 189 2.69 25.40 5.69
N SER A 190 3.47 26.40 5.25
CA SER A 190 4.12 26.45 3.93
C SER A 190 5.45 25.71 3.84
N THR A 191 5.94 25.10 4.93
CA THR A 191 7.17 24.29 4.90
C THR A 191 7.01 23.14 3.91
N GLY A 192 7.96 22.96 3.01
CA GLY A 192 7.94 21.86 2.05
C GLY A 192 8.09 20.50 2.75
N ILE A 193 7.39 19.49 2.25
CA ILE A 193 7.36 18.17 2.89
C ILE A 193 8.73 17.50 3.02
N ARG A 194 9.66 17.79 2.10
CA ARG A 194 11.05 17.31 2.18
C ARG A 194 11.78 17.93 3.37
N ASP A 195 11.68 19.24 3.54
CA ASP A 195 12.28 19.93 4.68
C ASP A 195 11.63 19.49 5.99
N PHE A 196 10.31 19.25 6.01
CA PHE A 196 9.61 18.69 7.16
C PHE A 196 10.12 17.29 7.54
N MET A 197 10.36 16.42 6.56
CA MET A 197 10.94 15.09 6.79
C MET A 197 12.36 15.20 7.39
N VAL A 198 13.20 16.09 6.85
CA VAL A 198 14.54 16.38 7.40
C VAL A 198 14.43 16.86 8.85
N HIS A 199 13.55 17.82 9.14
CA HIS A 199 13.34 18.34 10.50
C HIS A 199 12.94 17.25 11.49
N GLN A 200 12.06 16.32 11.10
CA GLN A 200 11.65 15.20 11.96
C GLN A 200 12.83 14.28 12.28
N ILE A 201 13.65 13.92 11.29
CA ILE A 201 14.85 13.09 11.49
C ILE A 201 15.84 13.78 12.43
N MET A 202 16.05 15.10 12.25
CA MET A 202 16.96 15.89 13.07
C MET A 202 16.50 16.07 14.53
N LYS A 203 15.24 15.80 14.84
CA LYS A 203 14.73 15.84 16.22
C LYS A 203 15.14 14.62 17.05
N PHE A 204 15.59 13.55 16.43
CA PHE A 204 16.08 12.40 17.18
C PHE A 204 17.39 12.78 17.89
N ASP A 205 17.39 12.65 19.23
CA ASP A 205 18.62 12.80 20.00
C ASP A 205 19.50 11.55 19.89
N ALA A 206 20.69 11.60 20.50
CA ALA A 206 21.64 10.50 20.46
C ALA A 206 21.11 9.24 21.14
N ASP A 207 20.36 9.40 22.23
CA ASP A 207 19.82 8.28 23.02
C ASP A 207 18.72 7.56 22.25
N PHE A 208 17.81 8.30 21.61
CA PHE A 208 16.78 7.75 20.73
C PHE A 208 17.41 7.02 19.55
N ARG A 209 18.37 7.63 18.84
CA ARG A 209 19.03 6.99 17.68
C ARG A 209 19.71 5.68 18.05
N ALA A 210 20.33 5.62 19.23
CA ALA A 210 21.01 4.42 19.72
C ALA A 210 20.07 3.36 20.30
N GLY A 211 18.80 3.70 20.54
CA GLY A 211 17.79 2.81 21.10
C GLY A 211 17.36 1.68 20.16
N ILE A 212 16.38 0.90 20.60
CA ILE A 212 15.76 -0.18 19.82
C ILE A 212 14.28 0.17 19.64
N PRO A 213 13.77 0.32 18.41
CA PRO A 213 14.47 0.14 17.13
C PRO A 213 15.45 1.27 16.79
N GLY A 214 15.35 2.43 17.44
CA GLY A 214 16.19 3.60 17.17
C GLY A 214 16.04 4.16 15.76
N TYR A 215 17.07 4.84 15.25
CA TYR A 215 17.06 5.37 13.90
C TYR A 215 18.49 5.56 13.35
N LYS A 216 18.76 4.98 12.19
CA LYS A 216 19.99 5.11 11.41
C LYS A 216 19.65 5.31 9.94
N LEU A 217 20.27 6.30 9.30
CA LEU A 217 20.11 6.52 7.87
C LEU A 217 21.49 6.42 7.22
N LEU A 218 21.76 5.29 6.56
CA LEU A 218 23.05 5.07 5.93
C LEU A 218 23.09 5.64 4.52
N ASN A 219 24.19 6.28 4.15
CA ASN A 219 24.48 6.70 2.79
C ASN A 219 25.14 5.57 1.96
N LEU A 220 25.56 5.86 0.72
CA LEU A 220 26.23 4.88 -0.17
C LEU A 220 27.52 4.31 0.43
N ASP A 221 28.22 5.09 1.25
CA ASP A 221 29.47 4.67 1.90
C ASP A 221 29.19 3.91 3.21
N SER A 222 27.93 3.60 3.50
CA SER A 222 27.47 2.96 4.74
C SER A 222 27.74 3.78 6.01
N ASN A 223 27.93 5.09 5.88
CA ASN A 223 28.04 6.01 7.01
C ASN A 223 26.64 6.41 7.48
N ASP A 224 26.40 6.40 8.79
CA ASP A 224 25.17 6.91 9.39
C ASP A 224 25.17 8.44 9.36
N ILE A 225 24.26 9.00 8.58
CA ILE A 225 24.12 10.44 8.37
C ILE A 225 22.93 11.03 9.13
N ALA A 226 22.19 10.25 9.94
CA ALA A 226 20.97 10.73 10.61
C ALA A 226 21.19 11.90 11.59
N GLY A 227 22.44 12.22 11.93
CA GLY A 227 22.82 13.38 12.75
C GLY A 227 23.37 14.57 11.96
N ASP A 228 23.42 14.50 10.63
CA ASP A 228 23.96 15.55 9.75
C ASP A 228 22.85 16.10 8.83
N GLU A 229 22.29 17.26 9.21
CA GLU A 229 21.19 17.89 8.50
C GLU A 229 21.50 18.14 7.01
N GLY A 230 22.73 18.57 6.70
CA GLY A 230 23.17 18.87 5.33
C GLY A 230 23.21 17.63 4.44
N GLN A 231 23.75 16.53 4.96
CA GLN A 231 23.79 15.25 4.26
C GLN A 231 22.38 14.65 4.11
N VAL A 232 21.54 14.66 5.15
CA VAL A 232 20.16 14.16 5.08
C VAL A 232 19.37 14.97 4.05
N LYS A 233 19.47 16.30 4.07
CA LYS A 233 18.78 17.17 3.12
C LYS A 233 19.20 16.89 1.68
N THR A 234 20.50 16.78 1.44
CA THR A 234 21.05 16.49 0.10
C THR A 234 20.54 15.13 -0.39
N LEU A 235 20.52 14.12 0.49
CA LEU A 235 20.03 12.79 0.14
C LEU A 235 18.52 12.80 -0.17
N VAL A 236 17.69 13.41 0.68
CA VAL A 236 16.24 13.56 0.46
C VAL A 236 15.97 14.28 -0.85
N ASP A 237 16.62 15.42 -1.09
CA ASP A 237 16.40 16.20 -2.31
C ASP A 237 16.81 15.43 -3.57
N THR A 238 17.97 14.78 -3.54
CA THR A 238 18.48 14.00 -4.67
C THR A 238 17.51 12.88 -5.04
N ILE A 239 17.07 12.09 -4.06
CA ILE A 239 16.26 10.89 -4.32
C ILE A 239 14.82 11.23 -4.73
N PHE A 240 14.21 12.27 -4.16
CA PHE A 240 12.83 12.60 -4.49
C PHE A 240 12.68 13.53 -5.70
N MET A 241 13.75 14.21 -6.14
CA MET A 241 13.75 14.98 -7.39
C MET A 241 14.11 14.14 -8.63
N ASP A 242 14.72 12.98 -8.46
CA ASP A 242 15.15 12.15 -9.58
C ASP A 242 13.95 11.46 -10.26
N GLU A 243 13.58 11.95 -11.45
CA GLU A 243 12.52 11.39 -12.29
C GLU A 243 12.93 10.07 -12.98
N GLY A 244 14.21 9.71 -12.97
CA GLY A 244 14.71 8.44 -13.48
C GLY A 244 14.46 7.25 -12.56
N LEU A 245 14.09 7.48 -11.29
CA LEU A 245 13.80 6.42 -10.34
C LEU A 245 12.37 5.88 -10.47
N ASN A 246 12.25 4.57 -10.41
CA ASN A 246 10.98 3.85 -10.39
C ASN A 246 10.44 3.74 -8.96
N ASN A 247 9.14 3.99 -8.81
CA ASN A 247 8.43 3.64 -7.58
C ASN A 247 8.13 2.15 -7.58
N ILE A 248 8.62 1.42 -6.59
CA ILE A 248 8.21 0.04 -6.33
C ILE A 248 7.42 -0.02 -5.04
N LYS A 249 6.42 -0.90 -5.02
CA LYS A 249 5.56 -1.15 -3.87
C LYS A 249 5.51 -2.66 -3.66
N CYS A 250 5.78 -3.11 -2.44
CA CYS A 250 5.88 -4.52 -2.16
C CYS A 250 5.57 -4.81 -0.70
N ILE A 251 5.32 -6.08 -0.40
CA ILE A 251 5.12 -6.57 0.96
C ILE A 251 6.08 -7.71 1.26
N GLN A 252 6.45 -7.87 2.52
CA GLN A 252 7.07 -9.11 2.96
C GLN A 252 5.99 -10.20 3.04
N PRO A 253 6.20 -11.37 2.40
CA PRO A 253 5.27 -12.50 2.50
C PRO A 253 5.27 -13.10 3.92
N PRO A 254 4.28 -13.92 4.32
CA PRO A 254 4.18 -14.46 5.68
C PRO A 254 5.42 -15.20 6.20
N TRP A 255 6.24 -15.82 5.34
CA TRP A 255 7.50 -16.48 5.74
C TRP A 255 8.70 -15.53 5.90
N LYS A 256 8.54 -14.23 5.59
CA LYS A 256 9.53 -13.16 5.80
C LYS A 256 9.03 -12.04 6.69
N ASN A 257 7.72 -11.90 6.81
CA ASN A 257 7.09 -10.84 7.58
C ASN A 257 7.42 -10.97 9.08
N THR A 258 7.65 -9.84 9.73
CA THR A 258 7.96 -9.77 11.17
C THR A 258 6.91 -8.98 11.95
N GLN A 259 5.97 -8.32 11.27
CA GLN A 259 4.90 -7.55 11.90
C GLN A 259 3.53 -8.06 11.47
N LEU A 260 2.60 -8.27 12.40
CA LEU A 260 1.26 -8.77 12.13
C LEU A 260 0.26 -7.66 11.78
N LEU A 261 0.74 -6.55 11.23
CA LEU A 261 -0.08 -5.54 10.56
C LEU A 261 0.41 -5.44 9.13
N SER A 262 -0.49 -5.64 8.17
CA SER A 262 -0.16 -5.46 6.76
C SER A 262 0.28 -4.03 6.51
N HIS A 263 1.48 -3.88 5.98
CA HIS A 263 2.06 -2.60 5.60
C HIS A 263 2.75 -2.74 4.26
N ILE A 264 2.62 -1.71 3.44
CA ILE A 264 3.16 -1.70 2.08
C ILE A 264 4.48 -0.95 2.13
N HIS A 265 5.57 -1.65 1.85
CA HIS A 265 6.88 -1.03 1.67
C HIS A 265 6.92 -0.38 0.31
N MET A 266 7.41 0.85 0.29
CA MET A 266 7.61 1.60 -0.93
C MET A 266 9.06 2.02 -1.03
N TYR A 267 9.62 1.95 -2.24
CA TYR A 267 10.97 2.43 -2.53
C TYR A 267 11.02 3.18 -3.86
N ARG A 268 12.00 4.08 -4.02
CA ARG A 268 12.39 4.69 -5.29
C ARG A 268 13.74 4.13 -5.72
N VAL A 269 13.79 3.36 -6.80
CA VAL A 269 15.01 2.68 -7.25
C VAL A 269 15.13 2.72 -8.77
N ASN A 270 16.35 2.68 -9.30
CA ASN A 270 16.55 2.50 -10.75
C ASN A 270 16.07 1.11 -11.19
N GLU A 271 16.50 0.07 -10.49
CA GLU A 271 16.14 -1.32 -10.74
C GLU A 271 15.83 -2.02 -9.42
N VAL A 272 14.94 -3.02 -9.46
CA VAL A 272 14.59 -3.80 -8.27
C VAL A 272 15.80 -4.64 -7.83
N PRO A 273 16.37 -4.39 -6.64
CA PRO A 273 17.53 -5.16 -6.15
C PRO A 273 17.18 -6.63 -5.94
N GLN A 274 18.19 -7.50 -6.05
CA GLN A 274 18.02 -8.94 -5.84
C GLN A 274 17.50 -9.26 -4.43
N SER A 275 18.00 -8.56 -3.41
CA SER A 275 17.52 -8.69 -2.03
C SER A 275 16.03 -8.39 -1.88
N ILE A 276 15.48 -7.44 -2.66
CA ILE A 276 14.03 -7.18 -2.68
C ILE A 276 13.31 -8.33 -3.39
N LYS A 277 13.83 -8.80 -4.53
CA LYS A 277 13.21 -9.92 -5.28
C LYS A 277 13.11 -11.20 -4.44
N GLU A 278 14.06 -11.44 -3.55
CA GLU A 278 14.12 -12.64 -2.71
C GLU A 278 13.25 -12.57 -1.45
N ASN A 279 13.01 -11.36 -0.93
CA ASN A 279 12.36 -11.18 0.37
C ASN A 279 10.97 -10.52 0.29
N TYR A 280 10.55 -10.05 -0.89
CA TYR A 280 9.31 -9.31 -1.07
C TYR A 280 8.50 -9.82 -2.27
N VAL A 281 7.22 -9.45 -2.29
CA VAL A 281 6.30 -9.69 -3.41
C VAL A 281 5.72 -8.36 -3.88
N ASP A 282 5.66 -8.14 -5.19
CA ASP A 282 5.07 -6.96 -5.82
C ASP A 282 3.57 -6.89 -5.50
N VAL A 283 3.19 -5.84 -4.78
CA VAL A 283 1.82 -5.66 -4.30
C VAL A 283 0.85 -5.34 -5.42
N ASN A 284 1.31 -4.80 -6.55
CA ASN A 284 0.43 -4.53 -7.69
C ASN A 284 -0.05 -5.83 -8.34
N ILE A 285 0.80 -6.87 -8.37
CA ILE A 285 0.39 -8.20 -8.83
C ILE A 285 -0.66 -8.79 -7.87
N ILE A 286 -0.44 -8.67 -6.56
CA ILE A 286 -1.41 -9.10 -5.54
C ILE A 286 -2.75 -8.39 -5.73
N ARG A 287 -2.73 -7.04 -5.85
CA ARG A 287 -3.91 -6.22 -6.12
C ARG A 287 -4.68 -6.72 -7.35
N ASN A 288 -3.98 -6.93 -8.47
CA ASN A 288 -4.60 -7.38 -9.72
C ASN A 288 -5.29 -8.75 -9.55
N ILE A 289 -4.67 -9.67 -8.80
CA ILE A 289 -5.27 -10.97 -8.48
C ILE A 289 -6.51 -10.79 -7.59
N LYS A 290 -6.42 -10.02 -6.50
CA LYS A 290 -7.55 -9.80 -5.58
C LYS A 290 -8.75 -9.16 -6.28
N VAL A 291 -8.52 -8.09 -7.05
CA VAL A 291 -9.59 -7.39 -7.80
C VAL A 291 -10.27 -8.35 -8.78
N LYS A 292 -9.50 -9.19 -9.46
CA LYS A 292 -10.06 -10.21 -10.35
C LYS A 292 -10.93 -11.21 -9.58
N LEU A 293 -10.45 -11.72 -8.45
CA LEU A 293 -11.21 -12.68 -7.64
C LEU A 293 -12.52 -12.10 -7.10
N VAL A 294 -12.52 -10.84 -6.66
CA VAL A 294 -13.74 -10.15 -6.21
C VAL A 294 -14.75 -10.04 -7.36
N ARG A 295 -14.29 -9.61 -8.54
CA ARG A 295 -15.15 -9.51 -9.74
C ARG A 295 -15.75 -10.86 -10.13
N ASP A 296 -14.93 -11.91 -10.18
CA ASP A 296 -15.36 -13.24 -10.60
C ASP A 296 -16.41 -13.81 -9.62
N ASN A 297 -16.30 -13.52 -8.31
CA ASN A 297 -17.29 -13.94 -7.31
C ASN A 297 -18.63 -13.20 -7.46
N LEU A 298 -18.62 -11.88 -7.69
CA LEU A 298 -19.85 -11.10 -7.89
C LEU A 298 -20.65 -11.59 -9.09
N ILE A 299 -19.97 -11.89 -10.21
CA ILE A 299 -20.61 -12.44 -11.42
C ILE A 299 -21.25 -13.82 -11.12
N GLN A 300 -20.60 -14.66 -10.33
CA GLN A 300 -21.15 -15.97 -9.96
C GLN A 300 -22.41 -15.84 -9.10
N GLU A 301 -22.40 -14.95 -8.10
CA GLU A 301 -23.56 -14.69 -7.24
C GLU A 301 -24.78 -14.18 -8.04
N GLU A 302 -24.57 -13.24 -8.97
CA GLU A 302 -25.62 -12.76 -9.86
C GLU A 302 -26.19 -13.88 -10.76
N SER A 303 -25.32 -14.75 -11.27
CA SER A 303 -25.73 -15.87 -12.13
C SER A 303 -26.58 -16.91 -11.38
N MET A 304 -26.29 -17.14 -10.10
CA MET A 304 -27.05 -18.06 -9.24
C MET A 304 -28.34 -17.44 -8.71
N GLY A 305 -28.34 -16.13 -8.42
CA GLY A 305 -29.51 -15.39 -7.94
C GLY A 305 -30.65 -15.26 -8.97
N ARG A 306 -30.36 -15.39 -10.28
CA ARG A 306 -31.37 -15.38 -11.35
C ARG A 306 -32.13 -16.69 -11.54
N SER A 307 -31.78 -17.77 -10.84
CA SER A 307 -32.36 -19.11 -11.07
C SER A 307 -33.53 -19.49 -10.15
N VAL A 308 -33.93 -18.65 -9.19
CA VAL A 308 -35.10 -18.88 -8.32
C VAL A 308 -36.27 -18.07 -8.86
N GLY A 309 -37.22 -18.78 -9.48
CA GLY A 309 -38.21 -18.22 -10.39
C GLY A 309 -39.26 -17.28 -9.79
N THR A 310 -39.61 -16.29 -10.60
CA THR A 310 -40.90 -15.62 -10.51
C THR A 310 -41.89 -16.37 -11.42
N GLN A 311 -42.61 -17.36 -10.89
CA GLN A 311 -43.94 -17.63 -11.41
C GLN A 311 -44.82 -16.45 -10.96
N VAL A 312 -44.93 -15.44 -11.81
CA VAL A 312 -45.91 -14.36 -11.65
C VAL A 312 -47.29 -14.99 -11.85
N GLY A 313 -47.97 -15.27 -10.75
CA GLY A 313 -49.43 -15.37 -10.76
C GLY A 313 -49.99 -14.01 -11.17
N SER A 314 -50.80 -14.01 -12.23
CA SER A 314 -51.53 -12.83 -12.72
C SER A 314 -52.50 -12.32 -11.65
N GLY A 315 -52.06 -11.37 -10.84
CA GLY A 315 -52.92 -10.53 -10.01
C GLY A 315 -53.49 -9.37 -10.85
N PRO A 316 -54.73 -8.92 -10.57
CA PRO A 316 -55.36 -7.83 -11.32
C PRO A 316 -54.61 -6.51 -11.13
N GLU A 317 -54.54 -5.78 -12.24
CA GLU A 317 -53.89 -4.48 -12.44
C GLU A 317 -54.44 -3.40 -11.46
N PRO A 318 -53.59 -2.73 -10.68
CA PRO A 318 -54.01 -1.61 -9.84
C PRO A 318 -54.27 -0.36 -10.69
N GLU A 319 -55.35 0.36 -10.36
CA GLU A 319 -55.73 1.62 -11.02
C GLU A 319 -54.65 2.69 -10.88
N PRO A 320 -54.49 3.57 -11.90
CA PRO A 320 -53.45 4.59 -11.91
C PRO A 320 -53.68 5.65 -10.82
N GLU A 321 -52.63 5.94 -10.06
CA GLU A 321 -52.62 7.04 -9.11
C GLU A 321 -52.65 8.41 -9.84
N PRO A 322 -53.30 9.43 -9.25
CA PRO A 322 -53.38 10.76 -9.83
C PRO A 322 -52.02 11.47 -9.83
N GLU A 323 -51.74 12.18 -10.94
CA GLU A 323 -50.51 12.95 -11.14
C GLU A 323 -50.32 14.04 -10.07
N PRO A 324 -49.10 14.22 -9.53
CA PRO A 324 -48.79 15.29 -8.59
C PRO A 324 -48.72 16.66 -9.28
N GLU A 325 -49.27 17.68 -8.61
CA GLU A 325 -49.19 19.08 -9.01
C GLU A 325 -47.74 19.62 -9.00
N PRO A 326 -47.39 20.58 -9.87
CA PRO A 326 -46.03 21.09 -9.99
C PRO A 326 -45.61 21.95 -8.78
N GLU A 327 -44.42 21.68 -8.25
CA GLU A 327 -43.78 22.48 -7.21
C GLU A 327 -43.27 23.84 -7.72
N PRO A 328 -43.23 24.89 -6.88
CA PRO A 328 -42.76 26.22 -7.26
C PRO A 328 -41.22 26.34 -7.32
N GLU A 329 -40.73 27.09 -8.31
CA GLU A 329 -39.32 27.37 -8.54
C GLU A 329 -38.68 28.22 -7.42
N VAL A 330 -37.61 27.71 -6.81
CA VAL A 330 -36.79 28.44 -5.83
C VAL A 330 -35.56 29.02 -6.54
N MET A 331 -35.47 30.35 -6.55
CA MET A 331 -34.28 31.09 -7.00
C MET A 331 -33.17 31.00 -5.95
N SER A 332 -32.08 30.29 -6.26
CA SER A 332 -30.86 30.29 -5.43
C SER A 332 -29.79 31.20 -6.04
N GLY A 333 -29.41 32.21 -5.25
CA GLY A 333 -28.34 33.17 -5.55
C GLY A 333 -26.94 32.54 -5.55
N GLY A 334 -26.05 33.21 -6.27
CA GLY A 334 -24.69 32.78 -6.55
C GLY A 334 -23.75 32.80 -5.36
N THR A 335 -22.75 31.92 -5.44
CA THR A 335 -21.52 31.96 -4.64
C THR A 335 -20.32 31.93 -5.58
N ILE A 336 -19.32 32.76 -5.27
CA ILE A 336 -18.09 33.01 -6.02
C ILE A 336 -17.16 31.79 -5.93
N PRO A 337 -16.51 31.35 -7.03
CA PRO A 337 -15.56 30.25 -6.99
C PRO A 337 -14.19 30.72 -6.47
N VAL A 338 -13.74 30.12 -5.38
CA VAL A 338 -12.31 30.06 -5.01
C VAL A 338 -11.78 28.76 -5.62
N GLY A 339 -10.90 28.86 -6.62
CA GLY A 339 -10.46 27.71 -7.40
C GLY A 339 -9.51 26.77 -6.63
N PRO A 340 -9.62 25.43 -6.84
CA PRO A 340 -8.58 24.48 -6.45
C PRO A 340 -7.94 23.86 -7.71
N ALA A 341 -6.62 23.98 -7.87
CA ALA A 341 -5.89 23.29 -8.94
C ALA A 341 -5.10 22.06 -8.46
N HIS A 342 -5.14 21.71 -7.16
CA HIS A 342 -4.35 20.57 -6.65
C HIS A 342 -5.11 19.58 -5.75
N HIS A 343 -6.30 19.93 -5.24
CA HIS A 343 -7.17 18.98 -4.53
C HIS A 343 -7.76 17.90 -5.47
N ASP A 344 -7.68 18.14 -6.79
CA ASP A 344 -8.34 17.33 -7.82
C ASP A 344 -7.55 16.07 -8.23
N LEU A 345 -6.23 16.02 -8.01
CA LEU A 345 -5.41 14.87 -8.41
C LEU A 345 -5.69 13.61 -7.57
N CYS A 346 -5.71 13.71 -6.23
CA CYS A 346 -6.06 12.57 -5.37
C CYS A 346 -7.58 12.30 -5.39
N SER A 347 -8.42 13.32 -5.60
CA SER A 347 -9.87 13.13 -5.76
C SER A 347 -10.18 12.38 -7.07
N SER A 348 -9.53 12.71 -8.18
CA SER A 348 -9.65 12.01 -9.46
C SER A 348 -9.16 10.56 -9.38
N LEU A 349 -8.06 10.29 -8.66
CA LEU A 349 -7.58 8.92 -8.43
C LEU A 349 -8.53 8.09 -7.55
N ASN A 350 -9.17 8.71 -6.54
CA ASN A 350 -10.22 8.07 -5.74
C ASN A 350 -11.48 7.76 -6.55
N HIS A 351 -11.88 8.66 -7.47
CA HIS A 351 -12.99 8.38 -8.40
C HIS A 351 -12.65 7.23 -9.36
N VAL A 352 -11.39 7.06 -9.77
CA VAL A 352 -10.95 5.90 -10.58
C VAL A 352 -10.96 4.62 -9.74
N ALA A 353 -10.52 4.65 -8.49
CA ALA A 353 -10.59 3.49 -7.59
C ALA A 353 -12.05 3.07 -7.31
N GLN A 354 -12.93 4.04 -7.05
CA GLN A 354 -14.37 3.81 -6.93
C GLN A 354 -15.00 3.39 -8.25
N ALA A 355 -14.61 3.95 -9.40
CA ALA A 355 -15.14 3.57 -10.71
C ALA A 355 -14.69 2.16 -11.13
N VAL A 356 -13.46 1.73 -10.81
CA VAL A 356 -13.02 0.34 -11.03
C VAL A 356 -13.86 -0.66 -10.21
N CYS A 357 -14.47 -0.22 -9.10
CA CYS A 357 -15.41 -1.00 -8.30
C CYS A 357 -16.89 -0.81 -8.72
N ASN A 358 -17.29 0.41 -9.12
CA ASN A 358 -18.69 0.80 -9.36
C ASN A 358 -19.12 0.74 -10.84
N SER A 359 -18.20 0.68 -11.81
CA SER A 359 -18.52 0.58 -13.25
C SER A 359 -19.06 -0.79 -13.69
N THR A 360 -19.52 -1.62 -12.74
CA THR A 360 -20.25 -2.87 -13.01
C THR A 360 -21.76 -2.71 -12.78
N VAL A 361 -22.30 -1.52 -12.99
CA VAL A 361 -23.74 -1.29 -13.04
C VAL A 361 -24.01 -0.51 -14.32
N CYS A 362 -24.75 -1.15 -15.24
CA CYS A 362 -25.07 -0.77 -16.63
C CYS A 362 -24.16 -1.45 -17.66
N GLY A 363 -24.66 -2.60 -18.14
CA GLY A 363 -24.15 -3.25 -19.34
C GLY A 363 -24.51 -2.45 -20.59
N ASP A 364 -23.63 -2.51 -21.57
CA ASP A 364 -24.00 -2.40 -22.97
C ASP A 364 -23.23 -3.47 -23.75
N GLU A 365 -23.99 -4.15 -24.60
CA GLU A 365 -23.61 -5.25 -25.48
C GLU A 365 -22.63 -4.81 -26.58
N GLU A 366 -21.83 -5.79 -27.01
CA GLU A 366 -21.20 -5.98 -28.34
C GLU A 366 -20.63 -4.75 -29.09
N THR A 367 -19.36 -4.80 -29.48
CA THR A 367 -19.03 -5.28 -30.83
C THR A 367 -17.57 -5.70 -30.99
N ASP A 368 -17.39 -6.88 -31.58
CA ASP A 368 -16.18 -7.37 -32.26
C ASP A 368 -15.81 -6.43 -33.43
N PRO A 369 -14.53 -6.15 -33.69
CA PRO A 369 -13.94 -6.82 -34.84
C PRO A 369 -12.46 -7.21 -34.66
N GLY A 370 -12.18 -8.48 -34.98
CA GLY A 370 -10.86 -8.94 -35.38
C GLY A 370 -10.37 -8.29 -36.69
N LEU A 371 -9.07 -8.04 -36.74
CA LEU A 371 -8.14 -8.32 -37.86
C LEU A 371 -6.80 -7.63 -37.54
N THR A 372 -5.79 -8.42 -37.16
CA THR A 372 -4.40 -7.96 -37.10
C THR A 372 -3.64 -8.55 -38.29
N GLU A 373 -3.17 -7.68 -39.18
CA GLU A 373 -2.02 -7.95 -40.05
C GLU A 373 -0.86 -7.02 -39.69
N PRO A 374 0.41 -7.47 -39.87
CA PRO A 374 1.57 -6.78 -39.35
C PRO A 374 2.15 -5.81 -40.38
N LEU A 375 2.37 -4.55 -39.98
CA LEU A 375 3.13 -3.59 -40.77
C LEU A 375 4.61 -3.60 -40.42
N ALA A 376 5.38 -3.44 -41.49
CA ALA A 376 6.75 -3.84 -41.64
C ALA A 376 7.78 -2.86 -41.06
N ARG A 377 8.98 -3.43 -40.91
CA ARG A 377 10.29 -2.78 -40.86
C ARG A 377 10.40 -1.51 -41.71
N THR A 378 11.05 -0.50 -41.15
CA THR A 378 11.91 0.40 -41.92
C THR A 378 13.26 0.54 -41.24
N ASP A 379 14.29 0.13 -41.99
CA ASP A 379 15.70 0.41 -41.74
C ASP A 379 16.01 1.89 -42.01
N SER A 380 16.82 2.52 -41.16
CA SER A 380 17.76 3.57 -41.58
C SER A 380 18.94 3.54 -40.59
N ILE A 381 20.07 2.91 -40.95
CA ILE A 381 21.24 3.51 -41.61
C ILE A 381 21.63 4.87 -41.01
N TYR A 382 22.55 4.85 -40.05
CA TYR A 382 23.67 5.78 -40.02
C TYR A 382 24.96 5.02 -39.67
N ARG A 383 25.88 4.97 -40.65
CA ARG A 383 27.26 4.54 -40.50
C ARG A 383 28.15 5.76 -40.28
N SER A 384 29.03 5.68 -39.29
CA SER A 384 30.47 6.05 -39.28
C SER A 384 30.87 6.39 -37.83
N GLY A 385 32.00 5.98 -37.27
CA GLY A 385 33.07 5.12 -37.73
C GLY A 385 34.13 4.97 -36.61
N LYS A 386 34.77 3.79 -36.60
CA LYS A 386 36.15 3.47 -36.18
C LYS A 386 36.69 4.01 -34.84
N GLY A 387 37.13 3.06 -34.01
CA GLY A 387 38.15 3.28 -32.98
C GLY A 387 38.46 2.04 -32.16
N VAL A 388 39.31 1.16 -32.72
CA VAL A 388 39.91 0.00 -32.02
C VAL A 388 40.96 0.50 -31.04
N ASN A 389 40.97 0.01 -29.80
CA ASN A 389 42.16 -0.59 -29.18
C ASN A 389 41.85 -1.20 -27.80
N SER A 390 42.20 -2.49 -27.71
CA SER A 390 42.58 -3.24 -26.53
C SER A 390 43.59 -2.52 -25.64
N ILE A 391 43.59 -2.80 -24.33
CA ILE A 391 44.71 -3.43 -23.60
C ILE A 391 44.34 -3.59 -22.11
N GLU A 392 44.76 -4.75 -21.59
CA GLU A 392 44.77 -5.25 -20.22
C GLU A 392 45.27 -4.25 -19.16
N ARG A 393 44.66 -4.31 -17.97
CA ARG A 393 45.32 -4.71 -16.71
C ARG A 393 44.31 -4.96 -15.61
#